data_AF-A0A354BGA1-F1
#
_entry.id   AF-A0A354BGA1-F1
#
_cell.length_a   1.000
_cell.length_b   1.000
_cell.length_c   1.000
_cell.angle_alpha   90.00
_cell.angle_beta   90.00
_cell.angle_gamma   90.00
#
_symmetry.space_group_name_H-M   'P 1'
#
loop_
_entity.id
_entity.type
_entity.pdbx_description
1 polymer ?
#
loop_
_entity_poly.entity_id
_entity_poly.type
_entity_poly.pdbx_seq_one_letter_code
_entity_poly.pdbx_strand_id
1 'polypeptide(L)'
;YAKLEGTLAAMRKEVSDQEGKFGLFRDYGKAQQLSASAKAESDRIKTASVQKKEEAKAAALQAQQVAEEAVRATQDLVAKAPVGKDRAAVEAIRNDVEGLKSLLKQVQASIDKEDFPAAQTQAKAIHDMSQAVSTEIQNALAKVGKGKPGRRR
;
A
#
# COMPACT_ATOMS: atom_id res chain seq x y z
N TYR A 1 -19.06 5.38 -6.23
CA TYR A 1 -19.63 4.97 -7.53
C TYR A 1 -21.10 4.57 -7.42
N ALA A 2 -21.50 3.71 -6.47
CA ALA A 2 -22.90 3.26 -6.30
C ALA A 2 -23.97 4.37 -6.33
N LYS A 3 -23.71 5.52 -5.70
CA LYS A 3 -24.63 6.67 -5.72
C LYS A 3 -24.80 7.29 -7.12
N LEU A 4 -23.71 7.43 -7.89
CA LEU A 4 -23.75 7.92 -9.27
C LEU A 4 -24.54 6.95 -10.17
N GLU A 5 -24.28 5.66 -10.05
CA GLU A 5 -24.98 4.61 -10.80
C GLU A 5 -26.47 4.59 -10.48
N GLY A 6 -26.84 4.68 -9.19
CA GLY A 6 -28.24 4.79 -8.78
C GLY A 6 -28.94 6.04 -9.33
N THR A 7 -28.24 7.17 -9.38
CA THR A 7 -28.78 8.43 -9.93
C THR A 7 -28.99 8.34 -11.44
N LEU A 8 -28.06 7.70 -12.17
CA LEU A 8 -28.18 7.46 -13.61
C LEU A 8 -29.30 6.45 -13.94
N ALA A 9 -29.45 5.40 -13.13
CA ALA A 9 -30.54 4.43 -13.28
C ALA A 9 -31.91 5.10 -13.03
N ALA A 10 -32.02 5.91 -11.98
CA ALA A 10 -33.23 6.68 -11.68
C ALA A 10 -33.56 7.69 -12.80
N MET A 11 -32.54 8.36 -13.37
CA MET A 11 -32.71 9.27 -14.50
C MET A 11 -33.23 8.54 -15.74
N ARG A 12 -32.64 7.39 -16.10
CA ARG A 12 -33.10 6.59 -17.24
C ARG A 12 -34.53 6.09 -17.05
N LYS A 13 -34.87 5.65 -15.83
CA LYS A 13 -36.22 5.23 -15.48
C LYS A 13 -37.22 6.37 -15.61
N GLU A 14 -36.91 7.55 -15.06
CA GLU A 14 -37.77 8.72 -15.18
C GLU A 14 -37.96 9.15 -16.64
N VAL A 15 -36.90 9.16 -17.45
CA VAL A 15 -37.00 9.47 -18.90
C VAL A 15 -37.93 8.49 -19.61
N SER A 16 -37.76 7.17 -19.37
CA SER A 16 -38.62 6.14 -19.96
C SER A 16 -40.08 6.24 -19.49
N ASP A 17 -40.30 6.51 -18.21
CA ASP A 17 -41.64 6.67 -17.63
C ASP A 17 -42.34 7.93 -18.19
N GLN A 18 -41.58 8.96 -18.58
CA GLN A 18 -42.09 10.19 -19.21
C GLN A 18 -42.32 10.01 -20.73
N GLU A 19 -41.45 9.28 -21.44
CA GLU A 19 -41.66 8.96 -22.86
C GLU A 19 -42.94 8.16 -23.10
N GLY A 20 -43.33 7.29 -22.16
CA GLY A 20 -44.58 6.54 -22.20
C GLY A 20 -45.84 7.39 -22.00
N LYS A 21 -45.73 8.64 -21.53
CA LYS A 21 -46.88 9.55 -21.34
C LYS A 21 -47.23 10.29 -22.63
N PHE A 22 -48.50 10.67 -22.77
CA PHE A 22 -48.98 11.54 -23.85
C PHE A 22 -48.22 12.88 -23.82
N GLY A 23 -47.82 13.41 -24.99
CA GLY A 23 -46.86 14.51 -25.11
C GLY A 23 -47.16 15.78 -24.29
N LEU A 24 -48.44 16.05 -23.99
CA LEU A 24 -48.89 17.19 -23.18
C LEU A 24 -48.71 17.01 -21.67
N PHE A 25 -48.48 15.77 -21.19
CA PHE A 25 -48.30 15.43 -19.76
C PHE A 25 -46.87 15.02 -19.42
N ARG A 26 -45.92 15.16 -20.37
CA ARG A 26 -44.51 14.84 -20.14
C ARG A 26 -43.84 15.95 -19.35
N ASP A 27 -43.17 15.60 -18.26
CA ASP A 27 -42.35 16.50 -17.46
C ASP A 27 -40.94 15.90 -17.30
N TYR A 28 -39.94 16.56 -17.88
CA TYR A 28 -38.54 16.15 -17.76
C TYR A 28 -37.78 16.94 -16.68
N GLY A 29 -38.44 17.78 -15.88
CA GLY A 29 -37.80 18.59 -14.84
C GLY A 29 -37.09 17.71 -13.81
N LYS A 30 -37.70 16.59 -13.43
CA LYS A 30 -37.08 15.61 -12.53
C LYS A 30 -35.88 14.91 -13.18
N ALA A 31 -35.94 14.57 -14.47
CA ALA A 31 -34.80 14.01 -15.20
C ALA A 31 -33.65 15.03 -15.33
N GLN A 32 -33.95 16.31 -15.55
CA GLN A 32 -32.97 17.41 -15.54
C GLN A 32 -32.31 17.56 -14.18
N GLN A 33 -33.07 17.52 -13.08
CA GLN A 33 -32.54 17.62 -11.73
C GLN A 33 -31.63 16.41 -11.38
N LEU A 34 -32.01 15.21 -11.80
CA LEU A 34 -31.18 14.00 -11.65
C LEU A 34 -29.90 14.08 -12.49
N SER A 35 -29.96 14.64 -13.71
CA SER A 35 -28.78 14.88 -14.56
C SER A 35 -27.81 15.88 -13.92
N ALA A 36 -28.31 17.00 -13.38
CA ALA A 36 -27.51 17.98 -12.66
C ALA A 36 -26.84 17.36 -11.42
N SER A 37 -27.57 16.52 -10.68
CA SER A 37 -27.05 15.79 -9.51
C SER A 37 -25.97 14.79 -9.90
N ALA A 38 -26.17 14.03 -10.98
CA ALA A 38 -25.17 13.09 -11.49
C ALA A 38 -23.89 13.81 -11.95
N LYS A 39 -24.02 14.99 -12.58
CA LYS A 39 -22.88 15.81 -12.98
C LYS A 39 -22.08 16.31 -11.77
N ALA A 40 -22.75 16.87 -10.77
CA ALA A 40 -22.12 17.31 -9.53
C ALA A 40 -21.42 16.16 -8.78
N GLU A 41 -22.03 14.98 -8.72
CA GLU A 41 -21.42 13.82 -8.08
C GLU A 41 -20.22 13.29 -8.89
N SER A 42 -20.27 13.36 -10.22
CA SER A 42 -19.13 13.00 -11.08
C SER A 42 -17.95 13.95 -10.89
N ASP A 43 -18.19 15.25 -10.82
CA ASP A 43 -17.13 16.25 -10.56
C ASP A 43 -16.53 16.10 -9.15
N ARG A 44 -17.36 15.77 -8.15
CA ARG A 44 -16.89 15.41 -6.81
C ARG A 44 -16.02 14.16 -6.82
N ILE A 45 -16.45 13.09 -7.52
CA ILE A 45 -15.68 11.85 -7.62
C ILE A 45 -14.35 12.09 -8.33
N LYS A 46 -14.32 12.91 -9.39
CA LYS A 46 -13.07 13.29 -10.07
C LYS A 46 -12.13 14.00 -9.12
N THR A 47 -12.61 15.04 -8.42
CA THR A 47 -11.81 15.81 -7.46
C THR A 47 -11.29 14.92 -6.33
N ALA A 48 -12.16 14.10 -5.74
CA ALA A 48 -11.79 13.15 -4.70
C ALA A 48 -10.83 12.07 -5.19
N SER A 49 -10.91 11.65 -6.46
CA SER A 49 -9.98 10.67 -7.02
C SER A 49 -8.60 11.27 -7.25
N VAL A 50 -8.51 12.54 -7.66
CA VAL A 50 -7.23 13.24 -7.80
C VAL A 50 -6.57 13.43 -6.43
N GLN A 51 -7.34 13.92 -5.44
CA GLN A 51 -6.84 14.05 -4.06
C GLN A 51 -6.41 12.70 -3.48
N LYS A 52 -7.22 11.65 -3.63
CA LYS A 52 -6.84 10.30 -3.18
C LYS A 52 -5.64 9.74 -3.90
N LYS A 53 -5.43 10.06 -5.19
CA LYS A 53 -4.22 9.66 -5.92
C LYS A 53 -2.99 10.36 -5.35
N GLU A 54 -3.06 11.65 -5.07
CA GLU A 54 -1.95 12.39 -4.46
C GLU A 54 -1.65 11.90 -3.04
N GLU A 55 -2.67 11.68 -2.21
CA GLU A 55 -2.52 11.10 -0.88
C GLU A 55 -1.95 9.69 -0.94
N ALA A 56 -2.43 8.85 -1.86
CA ALA A 56 -1.92 7.49 -2.03
C ALA A 56 -0.47 7.48 -2.53
N LYS A 57 -0.11 8.42 -3.43
CA LYS A 57 1.28 8.60 -3.88
C LYS A 57 2.18 9.03 -2.73
N ALA A 58 1.76 10.01 -1.93
CA ALA A 58 2.50 10.45 -0.75
C ALA A 58 2.65 9.32 0.28
N ALA A 59 1.58 8.56 0.54
CA ALA A 59 1.61 7.43 1.45
C ALA A 59 2.51 6.28 0.94
N ALA A 60 2.51 6.00 -0.36
CA ALA A 60 3.39 5.00 -0.95
C ALA A 60 4.86 5.41 -0.89
N LEU A 61 5.18 6.68 -1.16
CA LEU A 61 6.54 7.23 -1.03
C LEU A 61 7.03 7.20 0.43
N GLN A 62 6.16 7.56 1.39
CA GLN A 62 6.50 7.43 2.80
C GLN A 62 6.72 5.97 3.20
N ALA A 63 5.86 5.05 2.76
CA ALA A 63 6.03 3.64 3.05
C ALA A 63 7.34 3.09 2.45
N GLN A 64 7.69 3.51 1.24
CA GLN A 64 8.98 3.18 0.63
C GLN A 64 10.16 3.69 1.47
N GLN A 65 10.15 4.94 1.91
CA GLN A 65 11.22 5.49 2.75
C GLN A 65 11.37 4.71 4.06
N VAL A 66 10.26 4.41 4.74
CA VAL A 66 10.26 3.63 5.97
C VAL A 66 10.83 2.23 5.74
N ALA A 67 10.49 1.60 4.61
CA ALA A 67 11.04 0.30 4.22
C ALA A 67 12.54 0.37 3.90
N GLU A 68 13.01 1.42 3.21
CA GLU A 68 14.43 1.67 2.94
C GLU A 68 15.24 1.86 4.23
N GLU A 69 14.71 2.65 5.18
CA GLU A 69 15.32 2.83 6.49
C GLU A 69 15.39 1.52 7.28
N ALA A 70 14.32 0.72 7.27
CA ALA A 70 14.30 -0.57 7.94
C ALA A 70 15.33 -1.55 7.34
N VAL A 71 15.42 -1.64 6.01
CA VAL A 71 16.43 -2.47 5.33
C VAL A 71 17.85 -2.00 5.67
N ARG A 72 18.08 -0.69 5.71
CA ARG A 72 19.38 -0.11 6.07
C ARG A 72 19.75 -0.39 7.53
N ALA A 73 18.80 -0.24 8.45
CA ALA A 73 19.01 -0.57 9.86
C ALA A 73 19.35 -2.06 10.05
N THR A 74 18.65 -2.95 9.35
CA THR A 74 18.95 -4.39 9.34
C THR A 74 20.34 -4.65 8.76
N GLN A 75 20.74 -3.98 7.67
CA GLN A 75 22.12 -4.06 7.14
C GLN A 75 23.19 -3.70 8.16
N ASP A 76 22.98 -2.62 8.91
CA ASP A 76 23.93 -2.18 9.93
C ASP A 76 24.04 -3.18 11.09
N LEU A 77 22.92 -3.83 11.45
CA LEU A 77 22.92 -4.91 12.45
C LEU A 77 23.68 -6.15 11.98
N VAL A 78 23.52 -6.52 10.71
CA VAL A 78 24.28 -7.61 10.08
C VAL A 78 25.77 -7.32 10.07
N ALA A 79 26.16 -6.07 9.75
CA ALA A 79 27.55 -5.65 9.76
C ALA A 79 28.19 -5.68 11.15
N LYS A 80 27.39 -5.47 12.20
CA LYS A 80 27.83 -5.56 13.61
C LYS A 80 27.86 -6.99 14.14
N ALA A 81 27.26 -7.96 13.45
CA ALA A 81 27.19 -9.33 13.94
C ALA A 81 28.56 -10.04 13.82
N PRO A 82 29.06 -10.71 14.89
CA PRO A 82 30.34 -11.39 14.86
C PRO A 82 30.27 -12.63 13.98
N VAL A 83 30.98 -12.61 12.85
CA VAL A 83 31.06 -13.65 11.81
C VAL A 83 31.65 -15.00 12.27
N GLY A 84 31.99 -15.15 13.55
CA GLY A 84 32.71 -16.32 14.07
C GLY A 84 31.86 -17.59 14.14
N LYS A 85 30.90 -17.65 15.05
CA LYS A 85 30.15 -18.88 15.35
C LYS A 85 28.84 -19.02 14.55
N ASP A 86 28.31 -17.91 14.06
CA ASP A 86 27.01 -17.82 13.39
C ASP A 86 27.12 -17.40 11.92
N ARG A 87 28.26 -17.70 11.27
CA ARG A 87 28.54 -17.32 9.87
C ARG A 87 27.41 -17.72 8.92
N ALA A 88 26.84 -18.92 9.10
CA ALA A 88 25.73 -19.42 8.29
C ALA A 88 24.44 -18.61 8.50
N ALA A 89 24.14 -18.20 9.74
CA ALA A 89 22.97 -17.35 10.02
C ALA A 89 23.17 -15.94 9.48
N VAL A 90 24.36 -15.37 9.63
CA VAL A 90 24.70 -14.04 9.09
C VAL A 90 24.68 -14.02 7.56
N GLU A 91 25.12 -15.10 6.90
CA GLU A 91 25.04 -15.25 5.44
C GLU A 91 23.59 -15.42 4.95
N ALA A 92 22.77 -16.22 5.63
CA ALA A 92 21.34 -16.33 5.31
C ALA A 92 20.63 -14.98 5.42
N ILE A 93 20.87 -14.26 6.52
CA ILE A 93 20.32 -12.93 6.75
C ILE A 93 20.83 -11.92 5.71
N ARG A 94 22.09 -12.00 5.26
CA ARG A 94 22.59 -11.17 4.16
C ARG A 94 21.79 -11.40 2.88
N ASN A 95 21.51 -12.66 2.54
CA ASN A 95 20.71 -13.00 1.37
C ASN A 95 19.28 -12.46 1.51
N ASP A 96 18.68 -12.56 2.69
CA ASP A 96 17.34 -12.01 2.93
C ASP A 96 17.32 -10.48 2.75
N VAL A 97 18.34 -9.79 3.25
CA VAL A 97 18.50 -8.34 3.07
C VAL A 97 18.69 -7.96 1.59
N GLU A 98 19.40 -8.75 0.80
CA GLU A 98 19.46 -8.55 -0.66
C GLU A 98 18.11 -8.78 -1.32
N GLY A 99 17.36 -9.79 -0.87
CA GLY A 99 15.96 -10.02 -1.27
C GLY A 99 15.07 -8.82 -0.98
N LEU A 100 15.21 -8.21 0.19
CA LEU A 100 14.47 -6.99 0.58
C LEU A 100 14.82 -5.79 -0.29
N LYS A 101 16.07 -5.64 -0.73
CA LYS A 101 16.46 -4.61 -1.72
C LYS A 101 15.82 -4.84 -3.08
N SER A 102 15.68 -6.09 -3.49
CA SER A 102 14.96 -6.43 -4.73
C SER A 102 13.48 -6.07 -4.63
N LEU A 103 12.85 -6.34 -3.48
CA LEU A 103 11.47 -5.94 -3.20
C LEU A 103 11.30 -4.41 -3.16
N LEU A 104 12.26 -3.66 -2.63
CA LEU A 104 12.24 -2.19 -2.67
C LEU A 104 12.22 -1.65 -4.10
N LYS A 105 12.97 -2.27 -5.02
CA LYS A 105 12.90 -1.93 -6.45
C LYS A 105 11.53 -2.25 -7.05
N GLN A 106 10.87 -3.31 -6.60
CA GLN A 106 9.49 -3.60 -7.01
C GLN A 106 8.51 -2.57 -6.47
N VAL A 107 8.67 -2.09 -5.23
CA VAL A 107 7.86 -0.99 -4.67
C VAL A 107 7.99 0.26 -5.55
N GLN A 108 9.22 0.65 -5.90
CA GLN A 108 9.45 1.78 -6.81
C GLN A 108 8.77 1.57 -8.16
N ALA A 109 8.89 0.37 -8.74
CA ALA A 109 8.23 0.04 -10.00
C ALA A 109 6.68 0.08 -9.89
N SER A 110 6.11 -0.29 -8.76
CA SER A 110 4.67 -0.18 -8.48
C SER A 110 4.25 1.29 -8.35
N ILE A 111 5.06 2.14 -7.70
CA ILE A 111 4.85 3.60 -7.63
C ILE A 111 4.90 4.23 -9.03
N ASP A 112 5.88 3.85 -9.84
CA ASP A 112 6.06 4.35 -11.21
C ASP A 112 4.89 3.94 -12.12
N LYS A 113 4.26 2.79 -11.84
CA LYS A 113 3.04 2.30 -12.51
C LYS A 113 1.75 2.91 -11.98
N GLU A 114 1.82 3.86 -11.05
CA GLU A 114 0.66 4.41 -10.31
C GLU A 114 -0.14 3.35 -9.53
N ASP A 115 0.42 2.17 -9.27
CA ASP A 115 -0.18 1.14 -8.43
C ASP A 115 0.20 1.36 -6.96
N PHE A 116 -0.29 2.48 -6.43
CA PHE A 116 -0.05 2.89 -5.04
C PHE A 116 -0.51 1.86 -4.00
N PRO A 117 -1.67 1.17 -4.16
CA PRO A 117 -2.08 0.12 -3.23
C PRO A 117 -1.10 -1.06 -3.19
N ALA A 118 -0.62 -1.52 -4.35
CA ALA A 118 0.38 -2.58 -4.40
C ALA A 118 1.71 -2.12 -3.80
N ALA A 119 2.17 -0.91 -4.14
CA ALA A 119 3.38 -0.33 -3.58
C ALA A 119 3.33 -0.24 -2.05
N GLN A 120 2.21 0.22 -1.49
CA GLN A 120 2.04 0.36 -0.05
C GLN A 120 2.00 -1.00 0.66
N THR A 121 1.36 -2.00 0.06
CA THR A 121 1.33 -3.38 0.58
C THR A 121 2.72 -4.00 0.55
N GLN A 122 3.45 -3.84 -0.56
CA GLN A 122 4.82 -4.32 -0.71
C GLN A 122 5.77 -3.63 0.26
N ALA A 123 5.70 -2.31 0.40
CA ALA A 123 6.52 -1.55 1.34
C ALA A 123 6.29 -1.96 2.80
N LYS A 124 5.02 -2.18 3.18
CA LYS A 124 4.68 -2.69 4.51
C LYS A 124 5.21 -4.11 4.73
N ALA A 125 5.09 -4.98 3.74
CA ALA A 125 5.66 -6.32 3.81
C ALA A 125 7.18 -6.29 3.98
N ILE A 126 7.89 -5.39 3.27
CA ILE A 126 9.34 -5.20 3.43
C ILE A 126 9.66 -4.75 4.85
N HIS A 127 8.93 -3.77 5.39
CA HIS A 127 9.13 -3.32 6.77
C HIS A 127 8.96 -4.47 7.78
N ASP A 128 7.89 -5.25 7.65
CA ASP A 128 7.60 -6.38 8.55
C ASP A 128 8.69 -7.47 8.42
N MET A 129 9.15 -7.76 7.21
CA MET A 129 10.27 -8.68 6.98
C MET A 129 11.58 -8.13 7.55
N SER A 130 11.88 -6.84 7.36
CA SER A 130 13.06 -6.19 7.94
C SER A 130 13.06 -6.27 9.47
N GLN A 131 11.90 -6.10 10.11
CA GLN A 131 11.75 -6.25 11.56
C GLN A 131 11.93 -7.70 12.00
N ALA A 132 11.37 -8.67 11.27
CA ALA A 132 11.56 -10.09 11.55
C ALA A 132 13.05 -10.45 11.49
N VAL A 133 13.74 -10.06 10.40
CA VAL A 133 15.18 -10.28 10.22
C VAL A 133 15.99 -9.59 11.31
N SER A 134 15.66 -8.34 11.66
CA SER A 134 16.32 -7.61 12.76
C SER A 134 16.18 -8.35 14.09
N THR A 135 15.00 -8.91 14.36
CA THR A 135 14.73 -9.70 15.57
C THR A 135 15.51 -11.01 15.58
N GLU A 136 15.62 -11.69 14.43
CA GLU A 136 16.44 -12.89 14.29
C GLU A 136 17.93 -12.61 14.52
N ILE A 137 18.45 -11.49 13.98
CA ILE A 137 19.83 -11.05 14.26
C ILE A 137 20.02 -10.83 15.75
N GLN A 138 19.11 -10.10 16.41
CA GLN A 138 19.19 -9.85 17.85
C GLN A 138 19.13 -11.16 18.67
N ASN A 139 18.28 -12.10 18.28
CA ASN A 139 18.17 -13.41 18.93
C ASN A 139 19.43 -14.25 18.73
N ALA A 140 20.02 -14.25 17.53
CA ALA A 140 21.30 -14.90 17.25
C ALA A 140 22.42 -14.29 18.11
N LEU A 141 22.51 -12.95 18.16
CA LEU A 141 23.47 -12.23 19.01
C LEU A 141 23.28 -12.52 20.51
N ALA A 142 22.03 -12.58 20.99
CA ALA A 142 21.72 -12.87 22.39
C ALA A 142 22.12 -14.30 22.80
N LYS A 143 22.00 -15.28 21.89
CA LYS A 143 22.50 -16.65 22.11
C LYS A 143 24.03 -16.68 22.24
N VAL A 144 24.74 -15.80 21.55
CA VAL A 144 26.21 -15.64 21.71
C VAL A 144 26.57 -15.03 23.07
N GLY A 145 25.81 -14.03 23.53
CA GLY A 145 26.03 -13.38 24.83
C GLY A 145 25.80 -14.28 26.06
N LYS A 146 24.94 -15.30 25.95
CA LYS A 146 24.66 -16.25 27.05
C LYS A 146 25.57 -17.50 27.05
N GLY A 147 26.55 -17.56 26.16
CA GLY A 147 27.51 -18.66 26.05
C GLY A 147 28.69 -18.61 27.03
N LYS A 148 28.47 -18.34 28.32
CA LYS A 148 29.38 -18.78 29.41
C LYS A 148 28.70 -18.72 30.78
N PRO A 149 28.43 -19.88 31.39
CA PRO A 149 29.02 -20.15 32.69
C PRO A 149 30.17 -21.14 32.48
N GLY A 150 31.22 -20.94 33.27
CA GLY A 150 32.52 -21.54 33.07
C GLY A 150 32.49 -23.06 33.05
N ARG A 151 33.18 -23.62 32.07
CA ARG A 151 33.94 -24.85 32.25
C ARG A 151 35.07 -24.55 33.26
N ARG A 152 34.80 -24.74 34.55
CA ARG A 152 35.72 -24.77 35.70
C ARG A 152 34.92 -25.47 36.81
N ARG A 153 35.32 -26.58 37.43
CA ARG A 153 36.54 -27.37 37.51
C ARG A 153 36.14 -28.84 37.53
#